data_AF-A0A939U9Q7-F1
#
_entry.id   AF-A0A939U9Q7-F1
#
_cell.length_a   1.000
_cell.length_b   1.000
_cell.length_c   1.000
_cell.angle_alpha   90.00
_cell.angle_beta   90.00
_cell.angle_gamma   90.00
#
_symmetry.space_group_name_H-M   'P 1'
#
loop_
_entity.id
_entity.type
_entity.pdbx_description
1 polymer ?
#
loop_
_entity_poly.entity_id
_entity_poly.type
_entity_poly.pdbx_seq_one_letter_code
_entity_poly.pdbx_strand_id
1 'polypeptide(L)'
;MKRVILLLSILLCTAAGAQQRFSCSFKMVDNVTGKTVAEGKGYVQDECYRLETDWMKVYCNGKDRWIYSPGSDELVIENNDVSFLKDISVSKAADGTALVTYDTYTITLTGIKEVAEAWSATFFIIDPESFGDDTIITDLRK
;
A
#
# COMPACT_ATOMS: atom_id res chain seq x y z
N MET A 1 -3.17 14.52 0.65
CA MET A 1 -3.91 13.24 0.59
C MET A 1 -3.53 12.39 -0.63
N LYS A 2 -3.71 12.84 -1.88
CA LYS A 2 -3.36 12.07 -3.11
C LYS A 2 -1.93 11.49 -3.16
N ARG A 3 -0.95 12.10 -2.49
CA ARG A 3 0.45 11.64 -2.47
C ARG A 3 0.74 10.52 -1.45
N VAL A 4 -0.01 10.46 -0.35
CA VAL A 4 0.17 9.45 0.73
C VAL A 4 -0.33 8.06 0.29
N ILE A 5 -1.32 8.04 -0.61
CA ILE A 5 -1.92 6.84 -1.20
C ILE A 5 -0.99 6.22 -2.26
N LEU A 6 -0.29 7.07 -3.02
CA LEU A 6 0.69 6.68 -4.03
C LEU A 6 1.91 5.99 -3.39
N LEU A 7 2.46 6.56 -2.31
CA LEU A 7 3.68 6.10 -1.60
C LEU A 7 3.64 4.66 -1.07
N LEU A 8 2.46 4.18 -0.77
CA LEU A 8 2.23 2.94 -0.03
C LEU A 8 2.17 1.73 -0.99
N SER A 9 1.86 1.99 -2.26
CA SER A 9 1.83 1.04 -3.39
C SER A 9 3.23 0.57 -3.84
N ILE A 10 4.27 1.26 -3.37
CA ILE A 10 5.61 1.30 -3.98
C ILE A 10 6.65 0.47 -3.22
N LEU A 11 6.50 0.41 -1.90
CA LEU A 11 7.55 -0.09 -1.03
C LEU A 11 7.79 -1.59 -1.13
N LEU A 12 6.77 -2.30 -1.58
CA LEU A 12 6.74 -3.74 -1.45
C LEU A 12 7.33 -4.45 -2.68
N CYS A 13 7.35 -3.80 -3.85
CA CYS A 13 8.08 -4.31 -5.03
C CYS A 13 9.60 -4.08 -4.94
N THR A 14 10.07 -3.06 -4.21
CA THR A 14 11.49 -2.67 -4.18
C THR A 14 12.29 -3.21 -2.99
N ALA A 15 11.63 -3.71 -1.94
CA ALA A 15 12.28 -4.54 -0.92
C ALA A 15 12.61 -5.96 -1.45
N ALA A 16 12.10 -6.34 -2.62
CA ALA A 16 12.28 -7.64 -3.26
C ALA A 16 13.64 -7.76 -3.97
N GLY A 17 14.73 -7.62 -3.22
CA GLY A 17 16.00 -8.22 -3.64
C GLY A 17 15.92 -9.76 -3.74
N ALA A 18 14.87 -10.40 -3.23
CA ALA A 18 14.63 -11.85 -3.31
C ALA A 18 13.20 -12.33 -2.94
N GLN A 19 12.44 -11.61 -2.10
CA GLN A 19 11.13 -12.07 -1.61
C GLN A 19 9.98 -11.45 -2.40
N GLN A 20 9.27 -12.29 -3.14
CA GLN A 20 8.10 -11.91 -3.93
C GLN A 20 6.81 -11.83 -3.10
N ARG A 21 6.81 -12.37 -1.85
CA ARG A 21 5.61 -12.51 -1.02
C ARG A 21 5.89 -12.27 0.45
N PHE A 22 5.28 -11.24 1.04
CA PHE A 22 5.45 -10.97 2.45
C PHE A 22 4.33 -10.12 3.05
N SER A 23 4.26 -10.14 4.38
CA SER A 23 3.47 -9.21 5.18
C SER A 23 4.36 -8.40 6.11
N CYS A 24 3.94 -7.19 6.46
CA CYS A 24 4.68 -6.32 7.38
C CYS A 24 3.74 -5.36 8.10
N SER A 25 4.22 -4.81 9.21
CA SER A 25 3.71 -3.55 9.75
C SER A 25 4.48 -2.40 9.13
N PHE A 26 3.82 -1.26 8.92
CA PHE A 26 4.49 -0.06 8.44
C PHE A 26 4.12 1.17 9.27
N LYS A 27 5.02 2.14 9.27
CA LYS A 27 4.80 3.50 9.78
C LYS A 27 5.38 4.50 8.80
N MET A 28 4.59 5.50 8.42
CA MET A 28 4.95 6.57 7.50
C MET A 28 5.02 7.90 8.25
N VAL A 29 6.14 8.58 8.10
CA VAL A 29 6.42 9.88 8.70
C VAL A 29 6.69 10.89 7.59
N ASP A 30 6.10 12.07 7.71
CA ASP A 30 6.49 13.24 6.92
C ASP A 30 7.70 13.92 7.59
N ASN A 31 8.85 13.89 6.95
CA ASN A 31 10.10 14.43 7.48
C ASN A 31 10.09 15.97 7.56
N VAL A 32 9.17 16.66 6.86
CA VAL A 32 9.03 18.12 7.00
C VAL A 32 8.34 18.47 8.32
N THR A 33 7.28 17.74 8.67
CA THR A 33 6.47 18.03 9.86
C THR A 33 6.83 17.18 11.08
N GLY A 34 7.59 16.10 10.88
CA GLY A 34 7.87 15.07 11.88
C GLY A 34 6.65 14.24 12.26
N LYS A 35 5.50 14.44 11.61
CA LYS A 35 4.24 13.78 11.99
C LYS A 35 4.14 12.40 11.36
N THR A 36 3.62 11.46 12.13
CA THR A 36 3.13 10.19 11.58
C THR A 36 1.87 10.46 10.79
N VAL A 37 1.86 10.06 9.52
CA VAL A 37 0.74 10.31 8.59
C VAL A 37 -0.01 9.04 8.24
N ALA A 38 0.61 7.88 8.41
CA ALA A 38 -0.05 6.59 8.26
C ALA A 38 0.69 5.52 9.07
N GLU A 39 -0.06 4.57 9.61
CA GLU A 39 0.47 3.33 10.18
C GLU A 39 -0.53 2.22 9.92
N GLY A 40 -0.03 0.99 9.79
CA GLY A 40 -0.90 -0.10 9.37
C GLY A 40 -0.18 -1.39 9.01
N LYS A 41 -0.89 -2.24 8.29
CA LYS A 41 -0.40 -3.52 7.77
C LYS A 41 -0.31 -3.47 6.26
N GLY A 42 0.75 -4.07 5.73
CA GLY A 42 0.96 -4.26 4.30
C GLY A 42 1.12 -5.73 3.97
N TYR A 43 0.62 -6.12 2.81
CA TYR A 43 0.72 -7.47 2.25
C TYR A 43 1.06 -7.35 0.78
N VAL A 44 2.02 -8.14 0.31
CA VAL A 44 2.40 -8.18 -1.10
C VAL A 44 2.67 -9.54 -1.62
N GLN A 45 2.28 -9.68 -2.89
CA GLN A 45 2.55 -10.81 -3.73
C GLN A 45 2.76 -10.32 -5.16
N ASP A 46 3.99 -10.43 -5.64
CA ASP A 46 4.35 -10.02 -7.00
C ASP A 46 3.96 -8.55 -7.24
N GLU A 47 3.10 -8.26 -8.21
CA GLU A 47 2.59 -6.90 -8.49
C GLU A 47 1.33 -6.53 -7.67
N CYS A 48 0.79 -7.48 -6.90
CA CYS A 48 -0.40 -7.28 -6.08
C CYS A 48 -0.03 -6.78 -4.69
N TYR A 49 -0.85 -5.89 -4.14
CA TYR A 49 -0.67 -5.39 -2.79
C TYR A 49 -1.97 -5.02 -2.09
N ARG A 50 -1.96 -5.17 -0.77
CA ARG A 50 -3.03 -4.74 0.13
C ARG A 50 -2.44 -3.96 1.28
N LEU A 51 -3.11 -2.88 1.66
CA LEU A 51 -2.71 -2.00 2.73
C LEU A 51 -3.91 -1.65 3.58
N GLU A 52 -3.71 -1.65 4.88
CA GLU A 52 -4.77 -1.40 5.84
C GLU A 52 -4.26 -0.45 6.91
N THR A 53 -4.90 0.72 6.98
CA THR A 53 -4.78 1.67 8.10
C THR A 53 -6.14 1.82 8.76
N ASP A 54 -6.18 2.53 9.88
CA ASP A 54 -7.43 2.82 10.59
C ASP A 54 -8.38 3.72 9.79
N TRP A 55 -7.87 4.48 8.82
CA TRP A 55 -8.63 5.48 8.07
C TRP A 55 -8.71 5.20 6.57
N MET A 56 -8.03 4.18 6.06
CA MET A 56 -8.00 3.86 4.65
C MET A 56 -7.61 2.39 4.41
N LYS A 57 -8.22 1.79 3.39
CA LYS A 57 -7.79 0.49 2.85
C LYS A 57 -7.47 0.64 1.37
N VAL A 58 -6.37 0.02 0.95
CA VAL A 58 -5.94 0.02 -0.45
C VAL A 58 -5.73 -1.42 -0.89
N TYR A 59 -6.27 -1.77 -2.05
CA TYR A 59 -6.12 -3.08 -2.67
C TYR A 59 -5.69 -2.88 -4.10
N CYS A 60 -4.81 -3.75 -4.59
CA CYS A 60 -4.32 -3.71 -5.95
C CYS A 60 -4.01 -5.11 -6.45
N ASN A 61 -4.52 -5.44 -7.62
CA ASN A 61 -4.33 -6.74 -8.27
C ASN A 61 -3.22 -6.71 -9.32
N GLY A 62 -2.32 -5.73 -9.26
CA GLY A 62 -1.28 -5.48 -10.28
C GLY A 62 -1.74 -4.57 -11.42
N LYS A 63 -3.03 -4.57 -11.76
CA LYS A 63 -3.58 -3.76 -12.87
C LYS A 63 -4.40 -2.56 -12.39
N ASP A 64 -5.31 -2.80 -11.48
CA ASP A 64 -6.24 -1.81 -10.94
C ASP A 64 -6.00 -1.65 -9.45
N ARG A 65 -6.28 -0.44 -8.93
CA ARG A 65 -6.18 -0.08 -7.52
C ARG A 65 -7.55 0.40 -7.01
N TRP A 66 -7.94 -0.10 -5.85
CA TRP A 66 -9.12 0.30 -5.10
C TRP A 66 -8.68 0.99 -3.82
N ILE A 67 -9.18 2.19 -3.57
CA ILE A 67 -8.90 2.99 -2.38
C ILE A 67 -10.23 3.24 -1.69
N TYR A 68 -10.40 2.63 -0.54
CA TYR A 68 -11.59 2.79 0.29
C TYR A 68 -11.28 3.63 1.52
N SER A 69 -12.09 4.66 1.75
CA SER A 69 -12.01 5.55 2.91
C SER A 69 -13.23 5.31 3.81
N PRO A 70 -13.12 4.49 4.89
CA PRO A 70 -14.25 4.16 5.74
C PRO A 70 -14.92 5.36 6.40
N GLY A 71 -14.15 6.42 6.68
CA GLY A 71 -14.67 7.62 7.34
C GLY A 71 -15.58 8.48 6.47
N SER A 72 -15.47 8.36 5.14
CA SER A 72 -16.31 9.08 4.16
C SER A 72 -17.18 8.15 3.32
N ASP A 73 -17.12 6.85 3.57
CA ASP A 73 -17.78 5.80 2.79
C ASP A 73 -17.59 5.97 1.26
N GLU A 74 -16.34 6.22 0.88
CA GLU A 74 -15.96 6.49 -0.51
C GLU A 74 -14.98 5.42 -1.02
N LEU A 75 -15.29 4.88 -2.19
CA LEU A 75 -14.44 3.98 -2.95
C LEU A 75 -13.99 4.65 -4.24
N VAL A 76 -12.67 4.80 -4.41
CA VAL A 76 -12.07 5.24 -5.67
C VAL A 76 -11.39 4.05 -6.34
N ILE A 77 -11.68 3.84 -7.63
CA ILE A 77 -11.07 2.79 -8.45
C ILE A 77 -10.27 3.47 -9.56
N GLU A 78 -9.02 3.10 -9.76
CA GLU A 78 -8.15 3.68 -10.78
C GLU A 78 -7.16 2.64 -11.33
N ASN A 79 -6.56 2.91 -12.50
CA ASN A 79 -5.48 2.06 -12.99
C ASN A 79 -4.26 2.17 -12.07
N ASN A 80 -3.54 1.07 -11.88
CA ASN A 80 -2.29 1.04 -11.16
C ASN A 80 -1.17 1.66 -12.02
N ASP A 81 -1.04 2.99 -11.97
CA ASP A 81 0.09 3.70 -12.58
C ASP A 81 1.23 3.79 -11.56
N VAL A 82 2.35 3.12 -11.86
CA VAL A 82 3.57 3.12 -11.03
C VAL A 82 4.72 3.91 -11.66
N SER A 83 4.47 4.73 -12.68
CA SER A 83 5.50 5.48 -13.42
C SER A 83 6.28 6.49 -12.56
N PHE A 84 5.70 6.90 -11.44
CA PHE A 84 6.27 7.83 -10.47
C PHE A 84 7.29 7.18 -9.50
N LEU A 85 7.57 5.89 -9.68
CA LEU A 85 8.50 5.07 -8.88
C LEU A 85 10.00 5.43 -9.00
N LYS A 86 10.38 6.42 -9.81
CA LYS A 86 11.78 6.63 -10.21
C LYS A 86 12.69 7.19 -9.09
N ASP A 87 12.11 7.75 -8.04
CA ASP A 87 12.84 8.47 -6.99
C ASP A 87 12.74 7.80 -5.60
N ILE A 88 12.60 6.47 -5.55
CA ILE A 88 12.56 5.71 -4.29
C ILE A 88 13.93 5.15 -3.95
N SER A 89 14.34 5.32 -2.70
CA SER A 89 15.47 4.60 -2.12
C SER A 89 15.04 3.67 -1.00
N VAL A 90 15.52 2.43 -1.05
CA VAL A 90 15.28 1.38 -0.07
C VAL A 90 16.58 1.03 0.63
N SER A 91 16.57 0.99 1.96
CA SER A 91 17.65 0.43 2.76
C SER A 91 17.11 -0.61 3.73
N LYS A 92 17.83 -1.70 3.90
CA LYS A 92 17.52 -2.75 4.87
C LYS A 92 18.53 -2.69 6.00
N ALA A 93 18.03 -2.69 7.23
CA ALA A 93 18.87 -2.78 8.41
C ALA A 93 19.09 -4.25 8.80
N ALA A 94 20.17 -4.50 9.55
CA ALA A 94 20.54 -5.85 9.98
C ALA A 94 19.54 -6.47 10.97
N ASP A 95 18.71 -5.65 11.61
CA ASP A 95 17.65 -6.07 12.53
C ASP A 95 16.37 -6.54 11.82
N GLY A 96 16.38 -6.59 10.48
CA GLY A 96 15.23 -7.02 9.67
C GLY A 96 14.20 -5.92 9.44
N THR A 97 14.48 -4.68 9.86
CA THR A 97 13.69 -3.52 9.45
C THR A 97 14.10 -3.04 8.06
N ALA A 98 13.15 -2.44 7.34
CA ALA A 98 13.44 -1.75 6.08
C ALA A 98 12.97 -0.30 6.16
N LEU A 99 13.80 0.60 5.63
CA LEU A 99 13.54 2.02 5.54
C LEU A 99 13.42 2.37 4.08
N VAL A 100 12.33 3.02 3.72
CA VAL A 100 12.12 3.52 2.38
C VAL A 100 11.81 4.99 2.44
N THR A 101 12.47 5.75 1.58
CA THR A 101 12.31 7.19 1.51
C THR A 101 11.89 7.59 0.10
N TYR A 102 10.95 8.52 0.05
CA TYR A 102 10.45 9.11 -1.19
C TYR A 102 10.01 10.55 -0.90
N ASP A 103 10.53 11.50 -1.65
CA ASP A 103 10.32 12.93 -1.44
C ASP A 103 10.59 13.30 0.04
N THR A 104 9.62 13.85 0.75
CA THR A 104 9.75 14.21 2.16
C THR A 104 9.34 13.10 3.12
N TYR A 105 8.99 11.91 2.66
CA TYR A 105 8.44 10.86 3.52
C TYR A 105 9.44 9.74 3.80
N THR A 106 9.42 9.25 5.04
CA THR A 106 10.10 8.02 5.45
C THR A 106 9.06 6.98 5.84
N ILE A 107 9.20 5.77 5.33
CA ILE A 107 8.37 4.63 5.68
C ILE A 107 9.28 3.57 6.29
N THR A 108 8.94 3.18 7.52
CA THR A 108 9.62 2.10 8.25
C THR A 108 8.75 0.85 8.18
N LEU A 109 9.31 -0.23 7.64
CA LEU A 109 8.73 -1.57 7.64
C LEU A 109 9.32 -2.38 8.79
N THR A 110 8.45 -3.01 9.56
CA THR A 110 8.83 -3.89 10.68
C THR A 110 8.02 -5.18 10.64
N GLY A 111 8.50 -6.21 11.34
CA GLY A 111 7.82 -7.50 11.39
C GLY A 111 7.61 -8.12 10.01
N ILE A 112 8.58 -7.93 9.11
CA ILE A 112 8.55 -8.47 7.74
C ILE A 112 8.55 -10.00 7.84
N LYS A 113 7.49 -10.64 7.34
CA LYS A 113 7.31 -12.08 7.33
C LYS A 113 7.06 -12.55 5.92
N GLU A 114 7.91 -13.42 5.42
CA GLU A 114 7.69 -14.13 4.16
C GLU A 114 6.44 -14.99 4.25
N VAL A 115 5.73 -15.10 3.13
CA VAL A 115 4.55 -15.95 3.02
C VAL A 115 4.81 -17.01 1.96
N ALA A 116 4.80 -18.27 2.39
CA ALA A 116 5.11 -19.41 1.53
C ALA A 116 3.97 -19.71 0.54
N GLU A 117 2.73 -19.66 1.02
CA GLU A 117 1.54 -19.90 0.19
C GLU A 117 1.03 -18.60 -0.42
N ALA A 118 0.69 -18.64 -1.71
CA ALA A 118 0.13 -17.48 -2.37
C ALA A 118 -1.25 -17.16 -1.80
N TRP A 119 -1.54 -15.88 -1.57
CA TRP A 119 -2.91 -15.44 -1.29
C TRP A 119 -3.79 -15.61 -2.53
N SER A 120 -5.09 -15.81 -2.29
CA SER A 120 -6.09 -15.82 -3.35
C SER A 120 -6.14 -14.46 -4.06
N ALA A 121 -6.52 -14.44 -5.34
CA ALA A 121 -6.67 -13.20 -6.10
C ALA A 121 -7.64 -12.21 -5.42
N THR A 122 -8.70 -12.74 -4.79
CA THR A 122 -9.68 -11.95 -4.02
C THR A 122 -9.11 -11.26 -2.79
N PHE A 123 -7.95 -11.69 -2.29
CA PHE A 123 -7.28 -11.02 -1.17
C PHE A 123 -6.81 -9.60 -1.54
N PHE A 124 -6.58 -9.36 -2.83
CA PHE A 124 -6.04 -8.12 -3.40
C PHE A 124 -7.08 -7.33 -4.22
N ILE A 125 -8.35 -7.67 -4.08
CA ILE A 125 -9.46 -7.00 -4.75
C ILE A 125 -10.51 -6.67 -3.68
N ILE A 126 -11.09 -5.49 -3.77
CA ILE A 126 -12.31 -5.17 -3.06
C ILE A 126 -13.49 -5.55 -3.95
N ASP A 127 -14.45 -6.29 -3.40
CA ASP A 127 -15.76 -6.45 -4.03
C ASP A 127 -16.60 -5.19 -3.74
N PRO A 128 -16.89 -4.32 -4.73
CA PRO A 128 -17.66 -3.11 -4.51
C PRO A 128 -19.10 -3.40 -4.06
N GLU A 129 -19.64 -4.58 -4.37
CA GLU A 129 -20.97 -5.01 -3.94
C GLU A 129 -21.02 -5.38 -2.45
N SER A 130 -19.86 -5.43 -1.78
CA SER A 130 -19.77 -5.69 -0.34
C SER A 130 -19.98 -4.45 0.54
N PHE A 131 -20.14 -3.26 -0.06
CA PHE A 131 -20.38 -2.02 0.67
C PHE A 131 -21.87 -1.68 0.78
N GLY A 132 -22.19 -0.70 1.64
CA GLY A 132 -23.57 -0.26 1.86
C GLY A 132 -24.14 0.46 0.64
N ASP A 133 -25.48 0.55 0.57
CA ASP A 133 -26.19 1.18 -0.54
C ASP A 133 -25.80 2.66 -0.76
N ASP A 134 -25.25 3.32 0.27
CA ASP A 134 -24.86 4.74 0.25
C ASP A 134 -23.38 4.97 -0.12
N THR A 135 -22.59 3.91 -0.36
CA THR A 135 -21.18 4.04 -0.66
C THR A 135 -20.96 4.73 -2.00
N ILE A 136 -20.20 5.81 -2.00
CA ILE A 136 -19.90 6.57 -3.21
C ILE A 136 -18.76 5.85 -3.96
N ILE A 137 -19.07 5.33 -5.15
CA ILE A 137 -18.10 4.68 -6.02
C ILE A 137 -17.69 5.63 -7.14
N THR A 138 -16.40 5.97 -7.21
CA THR A 138 -15.79 6.75 -8.28
C THR A 138 -14.82 5.88 -9.07
N ASP A 139 -15.16 5.52 -10.31
CA ASP A 139 -14.26 4.79 -11.22
C ASP A 139 -13.54 5.75 -12.18
N LEU A 140 -12.22 5.76 -12.11
CA LEU A 140 -11.31 6.61 -12.88
C LEU A 140 -10.46 5.82 -13.89
N ARG A 141 -10.69 4.50 -14.01
CA ARG A 141 -9.98 3.67 -14.99
C ARG A 141 -10.29 4.13 -16.41
N LYS A 142 -9.29 4.06 -17.28
CA LYS A 142 -9.39 4.42 -18.71
C LYS A 142 -9.17 3.22 -19.61
#